data_AF-A0A317KLD8-F1
#
_entry.id   AF-A0A317KLD8-F1
#
_cell.length_a   1.000
_cell.length_b   1.000
_cell.length_c   1.000
_cell.angle_alpha   90.00
_cell.angle_beta   90.00
_cell.angle_gamma   90.00
#
_symmetry.space_group_name_H-M   'P 1'
#
loop_
_entity.id
_entity.type
_entity.pdbx_description
1 polymer ?
#
loop_
_entity_poly.entity_id
_entity_poly.type
_entity_poly.pdbx_seq_one_letter_code
_entity_poly.pdbx_strand_id
1 'polypeptide(L)'
;MTRLGRIVAVPLVVGLLAACGDGSTPAVTPSAASAPATGAPSSAAPSAASLSIDQAIARFVAERYGPDVKYVGRCAVVEPGARGVCALPKATVDGGEVYGIGAPFSEIDAFLLLDDDAGGWRVVDSYVPDFPADGSSSGPVPAWFAEVD
;
A
#
# COMPACT_ATOMS: atom_id res chain seq x y z
N MET A 1 -24.02 35.91 -11.38
CA MET A 1 -24.35 35.97 -9.94
C MET A 1 -23.08 35.71 -9.16
N THR A 2 -22.45 36.77 -8.68
CA THR A 2 -21.16 36.76 -7.97
C THR A 2 -21.39 36.37 -6.52
N ARG A 3 -20.74 35.31 -6.02
CA ARG A 3 -20.69 35.03 -4.57
C ARG A 3 -19.27 35.21 -4.06
N LEU A 4 -19.15 36.16 -3.14
CA LEU A 4 -17.97 36.57 -2.41
C LEU A 4 -17.56 35.52 -1.37
N GLY A 5 -16.28 35.15 -1.42
CA GLY A 5 -15.29 35.10 -0.32
C GLY A 5 -15.66 34.55 1.06
N ARG A 6 -14.88 33.55 1.50
CA ARG A 6 -14.46 33.40 2.90
C ARG A 6 -13.04 32.82 2.94
N ILE A 7 -12.13 33.49 3.66
CA ILE A 7 -10.70 33.20 3.78
C ILE A 7 -10.37 32.87 5.26
N VAL A 8 -9.31 32.07 5.47
CA VAL A 8 -8.45 31.90 6.68
C VAL A 8 -8.99 30.86 7.70
N ALA A 9 -8.24 29.84 8.17
CA ALA A 9 -6.89 29.91 8.74
C ALA A 9 -6.05 28.63 8.60
N VAL A 10 -4.74 28.83 8.39
CA VAL A 10 -3.66 27.85 8.49
C VAL A 10 -3.04 27.96 9.90
N PRO A 11 -2.98 26.89 10.71
CA PRO A 11 -2.14 26.90 11.89
C PRO A 11 -0.71 26.47 11.52
N LEU A 12 0.19 27.46 11.50
CA LEU A 12 1.64 27.30 11.63
C LEU A 12 1.95 26.87 13.07
N VAL A 13 2.55 25.69 13.25
CA VAL A 13 3.16 25.31 14.53
C VAL A 13 4.67 25.42 14.39
N VAL A 14 5.21 26.52 14.91
CA VAL A 14 6.63 26.77 15.12
C VAL A 14 6.96 26.34 16.55
N GLY A 15 7.92 25.44 16.73
CA GLY A 15 8.52 25.10 18.02
C GLY A 15 9.98 25.57 18.06
N LEU A 16 10.27 26.56 18.91
CA LEU A 16 11.60 27.14 19.14
C LEU A 16 12.39 26.36 20.23
N LEU A 17 13.66 26.11 19.92
CA LEU A 17 14.91 26.13 20.74
C LEU A 17 14.87 26.00 22.28
N ALA A 18 15.65 25.04 22.78
CA ALA A 18 16.49 25.10 23.99
C ALA A 18 17.54 23.97 23.88
N ALA A 19 18.83 24.06 24.19
CA ALA A 19 19.70 25.10 24.71
C ALA A 19 21.18 24.76 24.35
N CYS A 20 22.03 25.77 24.28
CA CYS A 20 23.50 25.68 24.29
C CYS A 20 24.05 25.45 25.70
N GLY A 21 25.29 24.97 25.78
CA GLY A 21 26.22 25.14 26.91
C GLY A 21 26.35 23.90 27.80
N ASP A 22 27.51 23.58 28.37
CA ASP A 22 28.86 24.12 28.27
C ASP A 22 29.79 23.09 28.96
N GLY A 23 31.07 23.10 28.64
CA GLY A 23 32.04 22.17 29.21
C GLY A 23 32.23 22.35 30.73
N SER A 24 32.48 21.25 31.43
CA SER A 24 33.11 21.25 32.77
C SER A 24 33.80 19.90 33.05
N THR A 25 35.14 19.90 33.02
CA THR A 25 36.01 19.04 33.86
C THR A 25 36.58 19.93 34.98
N PRO A 26 37.15 19.43 36.12
CA PRO A 26 37.64 18.07 36.39
C PRO A 26 37.29 17.51 37.80
N ALA A 27 37.61 16.23 38.07
CA ALA A 27 38.59 15.79 39.09
C ALA A 27 38.36 14.36 39.68
N VAL A 28 39.49 13.63 39.81
CA VAL A 28 39.82 12.52 40.73
C VAL A 28 39.32 11.09 40.43
N THR A 29 40.25 10.24 39.96
CA THR A 29 40.29 8.76 40.04
C THR A 29 40.52 8.27 41.49
N PRO A 30 40.12 7.03 41.94
CA PRO A 30 40.48 5.77 41.27
C PRO A 30 39.54 4.53 41.44
N SER A 31 39.87 3.50 40.66
CA SER A 31 39.71 2.05 40.91
C SER A 31 38.35 1.33 40.86
N ALA A 32 38.41 0.25 40.05
CA ALA A 32 37.75 -1.04 40.18
C ALA A 32 36.26 -1.17 39.80
N ALA A 33 36.03 -1.66 38.58
CA ALA A 33 35.53 -3.02 38.33
C ALA A 33 34.97 -3.09 36.90
N SER A 34 35.69 -3.75 35.99
CA SER A 34 35.13 -4.12 34.69
C SER A 34 34.10 -5.22 34.91
N ALA A 35 32.84 -4.85 35.14
CA ALA A 35 31.71 -5.74 34.96
C ALA A 35 31.51 -5.98 33.45
N PRO A 36 31.27 -7.21 32.99
CA PRO A 36 30.86 -7.41 31.62
C PRO A 36 29.48 -6.78 31.44
N ALA A 37 29.41 -5.70 30.66
CA ALA A 37 28.14 -5.21 30.17
C ALA A 37 27.59 -6.27 29.21
N THR A 38 26.68 -7.11 29.70
CA THR A 38 25.74 -7.85 28.86
C THR A 38 24.84 -6.80 28.20
N GLY A 39 25.35 -6.19 27.13
CA GLY A 39 24.54 -5.40 26.21
C GLY A 39 23.56 -6.37 25.56
N ALA A 40 22.35 -6.45 26.11
CA ALA A 40 21.24 -7.04 25.40
C ALA A 40 21.13 -6.32 24.05
N PRO A 41 20.99 -7.05 22.92
CA PRO A 41 20.72 -6.39 21.65
C PRO A 41 19.45 -5.57 21.85
N SER A 42 19.54 -4.26 21.61
CA SER A 42 18.37 -3.40 21.52
C SER A 42 17.48 -4.00 20.43
N SER A 43 16.40 -4.66 20.84
CA SER A 43 15.30 -4.99 19.95
C SER A 43 14.75 -3.67 19.45
N ALA A 44 15.20 -3.26 18.27
CA ALA A 44 14.46 -2.31 17.47
C ALA A 44 13.04 -2.88 17.35
N ALA A 45 12.06 -2.10 17.81
CA ALA A 45 10.66 -2.44 17.59
C ALA A 45 10.49 -2.74 16.09
N PRO A 46 9.75 -3.81 15.71
CA PRO A 46 9.53 -4.08 14.30
C PRO A 46 8.88 -2.85 13.69
N SER A 47 9.60 -2.17 12.80
CA SER A 47 9.02 -1.12 11.96
C SER A 47 7.80 -1.75 11.30
N ALA A 48 6.63 -1.16 11.48
CA ALA A 48 5.42 -1.62 10.83
C ALA A 48 5.70 -1.63 9.32
N ALA A 49 5.91 -2.82 8.75
CA ALA A 49 6.21 -2.96 7.34
C ALA A 49 4.93 -2.61 6.58
N SER A 50 4.98 -1.55 5.78
CA SER A 50 3.91 -1.17 4.85
C SER A 50 3.60 -2.34 3.91
N LEU A 51 2.32 -2.62 3.66
CA LEU A 51 1.89 -3.66 2.74
C LEU A 51 2.34 -3.35 1.31
N SER A 52 2.91 -4.34 0.61
CA SER A 52 3.21 -4.20 -0.81
C SER A 52 1.97 -4.43 -1.68
N ILE A 53 2.00 -3.97 -2.94
CA ILE A 53 0.95 -4.23 -3.94
C ILE A 53 0.63 -5.72 -4.03
N ASP A 54 1.65 -6.57 -4.18
CA ASP A 54 1.46 -8.02 -4.30
C ASP A 54 0.82 -8.62 -3.04
N GLN A 55 1.13 -8.10 -1.86
CA GLN A 55 0.47 -8.53 -0.62
C GLN A 55 -0.99 -8.07 -0.56
N ALA A 56 -1.29 -6.85 -1.01
CA ALA A 56 -2.66 -6.33 -1.09
C ALA A 56 -3.53 -7.19 -2.03
N ILE A 57 -3.01 -7.50 -3.22
CA ILE A 57 -3.71 -8.35 -4.20
C ILE A 57 -3.85 -9.78 -3.67
N ALA A 58 -2.79 -10.36 -3.08
CA ALA A 58 -2.87 -11.70 -2.51
C ALA A 58 -3.94 -11.83 -1.42
N ARG A 59 -4.07 -10.81 -0.56
CA ARG A 59 -5.12 -10.74 0.45
C ARG A 59 -6.50 -10.67 -0.18
N PHE A 60 -6.70 -9.77 -1.14
CA PHE A 60 -7.97 -9.66 -1.87
C PHE A 60 -8.35 -11.00 -2.53
N VAL A 61 -7.39 -11.67 -3.20
CA VAL A 61 -7.65 -12.95 -3.87
C VAL A 61 -8.07 -14.03 -2.86
N ALA A 62 -7.37 -14.14 -1.73
CA ALA A 62 -7.71 -15.10 -0.69
C ALA A 62 -9.11 -14.85 -0.08
N GLU A 63 -9.48 -13.58 0.12
CA GLU A 63 -10.79 -13.17 0.64
C GLU A 63 -11.91 -13.40 -0.39
N ARG A 64 -11.66 -13.10 -1.68
CA ARG A 64 -12.67 -13.10 -2.74
C ARG A 64 -12.95 -14.49 -3.33
N TYR A 65 -11.90 -15.28 -3.57
CA TYR A 65 -11.97 -16.55 -4.28
C TYR A 65 -11.84 -17.78 -3.36
N GLY A 66 -11.52 -17.56 -2.09
CA GLY A 66 -11.41 -18.63 -1.10
C GLY A 66 -10.02 -19.28 -1.01
N PRO A 67 -9.86 -20.27 -0.12
CA PRO A 67 -8.54 -20.79 0.28
C PRO A 67 -7.80 -21.57 -0.80
N ASP A 68 -8.52 -22.10 -1.80
CA ASP A 68 -7.97 -22.94 -2.88
C ASP A 68 -7.40 -22.12 -4.04
N VAL A 69 -7.70 -20.82 -4.09
CA VAL A 69 -7.20 -19.91 -5.12
C VAL A 69 -6.09 -19.04 -4.52
N LYS A 70 -4.96 -18.96 -5.22
CA LYS A 70 -3.79 -18.19 -4.79
C LYS A 70 -3.44 -17.14 -5.82
N TYR A 71 -2.95 -16.00 -5.33
CA TYR A 71 -2.26 -15.05 -6.16
C TYR A 71 -0.86 -15.60 -6.50
N VAL A 72 -0.54 -15.69 -7.79
CA VAL A 72 0.72 -16.27 -8.30
C VAL A 72 1.70 -15.20 -8.79
N GLY A 73 1.39 -13.91 -8.61
CA GLY A 73 2.25 -12.80 -9.02
C GLY A 73 1.78 -12.12 -10.30
N ARG A 74 2.70 -11.42 -10.97
CA ARG A 74 2.40 -10.67 -12.18
C ARG A 74 2.25 -11.58 -13.39
N CYS A 75 1.21 -11.36 -14.20
CA CYS A 75 0.93 -12.18 -15.38
C CYS A 75 2.08 -12.19 -16.40
N ALA A 76 2.88 -11.11 -16.47
CA ALA A 76 4.01 -10.99 -17.39
C ALA A 76 5.19 -11.94 -17.09
N VAL A 77 5.31 -12.45 -15.86
CA VAL A 77 6.47 -13.25 -15.42
C VAL A 77 6.08 -14.59 -14.77
N VAL A 78 4.79 -14.92 -14.75
CA VAL A 78 4.31 -16.19 -14.23
C VAL A 78 4.77 -17.33 -15.14
N GLU A 79 5.26 -18.41 -14.55
CA GLU A 79 5.67 -19.60 -15.29
C GLU A 79 4.47 -20.34 -15.91
N PRO A 80 4.66 -20.95 -17.10
CA PRO A 80 3.66 -21.83 -17.69
C PRO A 80 3.23 -22.95 -16.72
N GLY A 81 1.92 -23.16 -16.60
CA GLY A 81 1.35 -24.20 -15.73
C GLY A 81 1.08 -23.79 -14.29
N ALA A 82 1.45 -22.58 -13.87
CA ALA A 82 1.01 -22.02 -12.60
C ALA A 82 -0.52 -21.99 -12.50
N ARG A 83 -1.04 -22.36 -11.32
CA ARG A 83 -2.47 -22.40 -11.03
C ARG A 83 -2.81 -21.31 -10.01
N GLY A 84 -3.76 -20.46 -10.34
CA GLY A 84 -4.19 -19.36 -9.48
C GLY A 84 -4.60 -18.14 -10.29
N VAL A 85 -4.47 -16.97 -9.66
CA VAL A 85 -4.78 -15.66 -10.22
C VAL A 85 -3.48 -14.86 -10.34
N CYS A 86 -3.25 -14.23 -11.48
CA CYS A 86 -2.17 -13.28 -11.68
C CYS A 86 -2.72 -11.85 -11.84
N ALA A 87 -1.85 -10.85 -11.73
CA ALA A 87 -2.20 -9.46 -11.94
C ALA A 87 -1.43 -8.83 -13.11
N LEU A 88 -2.11 -7.98 -13.87
CA LEU A 88 -1.56 -7.21 -14.97
C LEU A 88 -1.79 -5.70 -14.68
N PRO A 89 -0.75 -4.87 -14.61
CA PRO A 89 -0.93 -3.42 -14.52
C PRO A 89 -1.68 -2.91 -15.75
N LYS A 90 -2.66 -2.02 -15.55
CA LYS A 90 -3.51 -1.51 -16.63
C LYS A 90 -3.41 0.00 -16.79
N ALA A 91 -3.61 0.75 -15.73
CA ALA A 91 -3.63 2.22 -15.77
C ALA A 91 -3.23 2.82 -14.43
N THR A 92 -2.93 4.11 -14.43
CA THR A 92 -2.85 4.95 -13.23
C THR A 92 -3.91 6.03 -13.38
N VAL A 93 -4.76 6.18 -12.38
CA VAL A 93 -5.92 7.08 -12.38
C VAL A 93 -5.87 8.00 -11.17
N ASP A 94 -6.75 9.00 -11.12
CA ASP A 94 -6.94 9.79 -9.90
C ASP A 94 -7.50 8.87 -8.80
N GLY A 95 -6.69 8.62 -7.77
CA GLY A 95 -7.00 7.66 -6.71
C GLY A 95 -6.21 6.35 -6.73
N GLY A 96 -5.29 6.15 -7.68
CA GLY A 96 -4.25 5.12 -7.57
C GLY A 96 -3.95 4.32 -8.84
N GLU A 97 -3.55 3.06 -8.66
CA GLU A 97 -3.17 2.15 -9.74
C GLU A 97 -4.26 1.10 -10.00
N VAL A 98 -4.56 0.88 -11.28
CA VAL A 98 -5.52 -0.14 -11.72
C VAL A 98 -4.79 -1.39 -12.19
N TYR A 99 -5.22 -2.54 -11.68
CA TYR A 99 -4.72 -3.86 -12.08
C TYR A 99 -5.86 -4.74 -12.58
N GLY A 100 -5.68 -5.34 -13.75
CA GLY A 100 -6.49 -6.48 -14.17
C GLY A 100 -6.04 -7.74 -13.44
N ILE A 101 -6.98 -8.57 -12.99
CA ILE A 101 -6.71 -9.89 -12.41
C ILE A 101 -7.41 -10.98 -13.22
N GLY A 102 -6.75 -12.12 -13.37
CA GLY A 102 -7.32 -13.28 -14.05
C GLY A 102 -6.43 -14.50 -13.97
N ALA A 103 -6.87 -15.61 -14.56
CA ALA A 103 -6.03 -16.80 -14.69
C ALA A 103 -4.79 -16.50 -15.56
N PRO A 104 -3.62 -17.08 -15.25
CA PRO A 104 -2.44 -16.98 -16.11
C PRO A 104 -2.74 -17.34 -17.57
N PHE A 105 -2.20 -16.55 -18.50
CA PHE A 105 -2.35 -16.75 -19.95
C PHE A 105 -3.80 -16.78 -20.46
N SER A 106 -4.73 -16.21 -19.69
CA SER A 106 -6.15 -16.08 -20.04
C SER A 106 -6.56 -14.61 -20.10
N GLU A 107 -7.82 -14.36 -20.42
CA GLU A 107 -8.41 -13.02 -20.35
C GLU A 107 -8.52 -12.54 -18.89
N ILE A 108 -8.67 -11.21 -18.74
CA ILE A 108 -8.84 -10.57 -17.43
C ILE A 108 -10.27 -10.79 -16.96
N ASP A 109 -10.42 -11.32 -15.75
CA ASP A 109 -11.72 -11.63 -15.12
C ASP A 109 -12.30 -10.43 -14.35
N ALA A 110 -11.42 -9.58 -13.78
CA ALA A 110 -11.81 -8.42 -12.99
C ALA A 110 -10.72 -7.35 -12.97
N PHE A 111 -11.07 -6.15 -12.51
CA PHE A 111 -10.17 -5.02 -12.34
C PHE A 111 -10.21 -4.53 -10.90
N LEU A 112 -9.05 -4.18 -10.36
CA LEU A 112 -8.86 -3.68 -9.00
C LEU A 112 -8.29 -2.26 -9.07
N LEU A 113 -8.85 -1.35 -8.30
CA LEU A 113 -8.23 -0.06 -8.00
C LEU A 113 -7.48 -0.19 -6.67
N LEU A 114 -6.19 0.15 -6.68
CA LEU A 114 -5.32 0.12 -5.53
C LEU A 114 -4.80 1.51 -5.19
N ASP A 115 -4.83 1.85 -3.90
CA ASP A 115 -4.32 3.11 -3.35
C ASP A 115 -3.20 2.80 -2.35
N ASP A 116 -2.23 3.72 -2.24
CA ASP A 116 -1.12 3.64 -1.28
C ASP A 116 -1.34 4.68 -0.17
N ASP A 117 -1.40 4.21 1.09
CA ASP A 117 -1.51 5.08 2.26
C ASP A 117 -0.41 4.79 3.30
N ALA A 118 -0.51 5.40 4.48
CA ALA A 118 0.45 5.19 5.56
C ALA A 118 0.60 3.71 5.99
N GLY A 119 -0.41 2.87 5.76
CA GLY A 119 -0.38 1.42 5.96
C GLY A 119 0.21 0.61 4.80
N GLY A 120 0.53 1.25 3.68
CA GLY A 120 0.91 0.64 2.40
C GLY A 120 -0.28 0.46 1.46
N TRP A 121 -0.12 -0.43 0.50
CA TRP A 121 -1.08 -0.63 -0.57
C TRP A 121 -2.34 -1.37 -0.09
N ARG A 122 -3.51 -0.93 -0.58
CA ARG A 122 -4.79 -1.62 -0.35
C ARG A 122 -5.67 -1.56 -1.60
N VAL A 123 -6.49 -2.59 -1.80
CA VAL A 123 -7.56 -2.56 -2.80
C VAL A 123 -8.68 -1.68 -2.25
N VAL A 124 -9.01 -0.59 -2.94
CA VAL A 124 -10.03 0.37 -2.54
C VAL A 124 -11.33 0.21 -3.30
N ASP A 125 -11.28 -0.36 -4.50
CA ASP A 125 -12.46 -0.70 -5.29
C ASP A 125 -12.17 -1.87 -6.23
N SER A 126 -13.22 -2.55 -6.71
CA SER A 126 -13.10 -3.64 -7.66
C SER A 126 -14.28 -3.66 -8.64
N TYR A 127 -14.01 -3.99 -9.90
CA TYR A 127 -15.00 -4.05 -10.96
C TYR A 127 -14.88 -5.35 -11.74
N VAL A 128 -16.01 -6.04 -11.93
CA VAL A 128 -16.11 -7.20 -12.84
C VAL A 128 -16.93 -6.73 -14.03
N PRO A 129 -16.34 -6.60 -15.23
CA PRO A 129 -17.10 -6.28 -16.42
C PRO A 129 -17.99 -7.47 -16.77
N ASP A 130 -19.29 -7.29 -16.63
CA ASP A 130 -20.28 -8.20 -17.18
C ASP A 130 -20.54 -7.79 -18.62
N PHE A 131 -20.24 -8.70 -19.56
CA PHE A 131 -20.59 -8.57 -20.97
C PHE A 131 -21.69 -9.57 -21.32
N PRO A 132 -22.92 -9.40 -20.83
CA PRO A 132 -23.97 -10.34 -21.16
C PRO A 132 -24.35 -10.21 -22.64
N ALA A 133 -24.77 -11.33 -23.22
CA ALA A 133 -24.98 -11.47 -24.65
C ALA A 133 -26.08 -10.54 -25.22
N ASP A 134 -26.94 -10.00 -24.36
CA ASP A 134 -28.00 -9.05 -24.69
C ASP A 134 -27.55 -7.58 -24.59
N GLY A 135 -26.30 -7.30 -24.19
CA GLY A 135 -25.73 -5.96 -24.08
C GLY A 135 -26.19 -5.15 -22.87
N SER A 136 -26.93 -5.76 -21.94
CA SER A 136 -27.41 -5.10 -20.72
C SER A 136 -26.32 -5.07 -19.67
N SER A 137 -25.78 -3.91 -19.29
CA SER A 137 -24.77 -3.88 -18.21
C SER A 137 -25.36 -4.30 -16.86
N SER A 138 -24.70 -5.21 -16.14
CA SER A 138 -25.14 -5.71 -14.81
C SER A 138 -25.00 -4.68 -13.68
N GLY A 139 -24.51 -3.47 -13.96
CA GLY A 139 -24.38 -2.41 -12.97
C GLY A 139 -23.69 -1.15 -13.53
N PRO A 140 -23.63 -0.06 -12.75
CA PRO A 140 -22.91 1.13 -13.16
C PRO A 140 -21.41 0.83 -13.29
N VAL A 141 -20.82 1.25 -14.41
CA VAL A 141 -19.36 1.22 -14.60
C VAL A 141 -18.73 2.26 -13.66
N PRO A 142 -17.73 1.90 -12.84
CA PRO A 142 -17.05 2.87 -12.00
C PRO A 142 -16.35 3.94 -12.84
N ALA A 143 -16.34 5.19 -12.34
CA ALA A 143 -15.78 6.32 -13.09
C ALA A 143 -14.30 6.12 -13.45
N TRP A 144 -13.51 5.56 -12.54
CA TRP A 144 -12.09 5.26 -12.75
C TRP A 144 -11.86 4.21 -13.84
N PHE A 145 -12.85 3.37 -14.15
CA PHE A 145 -12.72 2.32 -15.17
C PHE A 145 -12.74 2.90 -16.59
N ALA A 146 -13.28 4.11 -16.78
CA ALA A 146 -13.29 4.77 -18.09
C ALA A 146 -11.89 5.13 -18.62
N GLU A 147 -10.87 5.12 -17.76
CA GLU A 147 -9.48 5.42 -18.09
C GLU A 147 -8.64 4.16 -18.36
N VAL A 148 -9.26 2.98 -18.30
CA VAL A 148 -8.62 1.69 -18.53
C VAL A 148 -8.71 1.32 -20.01
N ASP A 149 -7.59 1.40 -20.73
CA ASP A 149 -7.44 1.00 -22.15
C ASP A 149 -7.08 -0.49 -22.30
#